data_AF-A0A7S0B0V8-F1
#
_entry.id   AF-A0A7S0B0V8-F1
#
_cell.length_a   1.000
_cell.length_b   1.000
_cell.length_c   1.000
_cell.angle_alpha   90.00
_cell.angle_beta   90.00
_cell.angle_gamma   90.00
#
_symmetry.space_group_name_H-M   'P 1'
#
loop_
_entity.id
_entity.type
_entity.pdbx_description
1 polymer ?
#
loop_
_entity_poly.entity_id
_entity_poly.type
_entity_poly.pdbx_seq_one_letter_code
_entity_poly.pdbx_strand_id
1 'polypeptide(L)'
;SSSSSSSSRRTDGRDGLQLPDVELRGEDIHVKQATVTNVNGVCHLNSTGRAAESTFINGVSMSALQSRQQQQGDEDQKHGDHEGFLLEHGNRVAFGVHVHMIFVFVEPEKGMAAQLLYGGTITYAMAREELRNGFVKRLRVFLTKADLGEQSNTDCGSQCPCTRCRHELEMRDRQIQELRVELAGARAELAAARKPPNLGQSVQAQQTSPASSLMRETFEDAISALDLLQMRLISTKRPETRWE
;
A
#
# COMPACT_ATOMS: atom_id res chain seq x y z
N SER A 1 52.49 -5.55 -4.43
CA SER A 1 51.42 -6.43 -4.92
C SER A 1 50.67 -6.96 -3.72
N SER A 2 49.57 -6.30 -3.35
CA SER A 2 48.81 -6.60 -2.12
C SER A 2 47.55 -7.35 -2.51
N SER A 3 47.60 -8.68 -2.42
CA SER A 3 46.52 -9.58 -2.78
C SER A 3 45.44 -9.56 -1.70
N SER A 4 44.30 -8.93 -1.96
CA SER A 4 43.14 -8.94 -1.05
C SER A 4 42.34 -10.22 -1.26
N SER A 5 42.40 -11.14 -0.30
CA SER A 5 41.69 -12.42 -0.32
C SER A 5 40.21 -12.24 0.00
N SER A 6 39.38 -12.07 -1.03
CA SER A 6 37.92 -12.02 -0.93
C SER A 6 37.39 -13.37 -0.46
N SER A 7 37.19 -13.51 0.84
CA SER A 7 36.67 -14.74 1.45
C SER A 7 35.16 -14.75 1.34
N SER A 8 34.65 -15.24 0.21
CA SER A 8 33.22 -15.51 0.00
C SER A 8 32.76 -16.58 0.98
N ARG A 9 32.25 -16.16 2.15
CA ARG A 9 31.60 -17.04 3.12
C ARG A 9 30.33 -17.60 2.50
N ARG A 10 30.42 -18.82 1.98
CA ARG A 10 29.24 -19.65 1.73
C ARG A 10 28.59 -19.94 3.08
N THR A 11 27.45 -19.31 3.33
CA THR A 11 26.59 -19.64 4.47
C THR A 11 25.95 -20.99 4.19
N ASP A 12 26.65 -22.06 4.56
CA ASP A 12 26.13 -23.43 4.53
C ASP A 12 24.91 -23.53 5.46
N GLY A 13 23.72 -23.45 4.86
CA GLY A 13 22.43 -24.11 5.10
C GLY A 13 22.08 -24.78 6.44
N ARG A 14 22.68 -24.41 7.57
CA ARG A 14 22.13 -24.67 8.89
C ARG A 14 21.47 -23.39 9.37
N ASP A 15 20.28 -23.12 8.84
CA ASP A 15 19.31 -22.24 9.47
C ASP A 15 18.88 -22.88 10.81
N GLY A 16 19.82 -23.00 11.75
CA GLY A 16 19.48 -23.14 13.15
C GLY A 16 18.60 -21.95 13.46
N LEU A 17 17.40 -22.22 13.98
CA LEU A 17 16.35 -21.23 14.26
C LEU A 17 16.92 -20.13 15.17
N GLN A 18 17.57 -19.14 14.58
CA GLN A 18 18.07 -17.99 15.30
C GLN A 18 16.85 -17.19 15.72
N LEU A 19 16.70 -17.01 17.02
CA LEU A 19 15.63 -16.20 17.57
C LEU A 19 15.79 -14.77 17.04
N PRO A 20 14.70 -14.11 16.63
CA PRO A 20 14.76 -12.75 16.14
C PRO A 20 15.21 -11.81 17.27
N ASP A 21 16.04 -10.82 16.94
CA ASP A 21 16.44 -9.78 17.90
C ASP A 21 15.26 -8.89 18.33
N VAL A 22 14.28 -8.74 17.44
CA VAL A 22 13.05 -7.98 17.66
C VAL A 22 11.86 -8.83 17.23
N GLU A 23 10.98 -9.16 18.19
CA GLU A 23 9.74 -9.87 17.92
C GLU A 23 8.62 -8.87 17.62
N LEU A 24 8.02 -8.98 16.44
CA LEU A 24 6.87 -8.19 16.02
C LEU A 24 5.62 -9.08 16.06
N ARG A 25 4.49 -8.53 16.51
CA ARG A 25 3.21 -9.24 16.57
C ARG A 25 2.14 -8.46 15.84
N GLY A 26 1.40 -9.13 14.97
CA GLY A 26 0.32 -8.52 14.19
C GLY A 26 -0.09 -9.40 13.02
N GLU A 27 -1.20 -9.01 12.39
CA GLU A 27 -1.63 -9.61 11.12
C GLU A 27 -0.63 -9.24 10.01
N ASP A 28 -0.38 -10.18 9.10
CA ASP A 28 0.59 -10.07 7.99
C ASP A 28 2.06 -9.84 8.40
N ILE A 29 2.40 -10.14 9.65
CA ILE A 29 3.78 -10.16 10.11
C ILE A 29 4.34 -11.57 9.91
N HIS A 30 5.46 -11.65 9.21
CA HIS A 30 6.15 -12.89 8.89
C HIS A 30 7.21 -13.23 9.94
N VAL A 31 7.47 -14.53 10.12
CA VAL A 31 8.51 -15.05 11.05
C VAL A 31 9.87 -14.38 10.80
N LYS A 32 10.23 -14.19 9.53
CA LYS A 32 11.40 -13.40 9.10
C LYS A 32 10.91 -12.18 8.31
N GLN A 33 10.42 -11.17 9.03
CA GLN A 33 9.85 -9.97 8.42
C GLN A 33 10.91 -9.13 7.69
N ALA A 34 12.00 -8.78 8.37
CA ALA A 34 13.08 -8.01 7.80
C ALA A 34 14.37 -8.23 8.58
N THR A 35 15.51 -7.93 7.96
CA THR A 35 16.83 -7.88 8.59
C THR A 35 17.41 -6.50 8.37
N VAL A 36 17.91 -5.88 9.44
CA VAL A 36 18.67 -4.63 9.36
C VAL A 36 20.14 -4.98 9.51
N THR A 37 20.96 -4.57 8.53
CA THR A 37 22.41 -4.71 8.60
C THR A 37 23.03 -3.33 8.76
N ASN A 38 24.02 -3.20 9.64
CA ASN A 38 24.82 -1.98 9.78
C ASN A 38 26.27 -2.31 9.44
N VAL A 39 26.79 -1.69 8.37
CA VAL A 39 28.18 -1.84 7.97
C VAL A 39 28.81 -0.45 7.91
N ASN A 40 29.80 -0.21 8.77
CA ASN A 40 30.52 1.08 8.87
C ASN A 40 29.58 2.29 9.08
N GLY A 41 28.53 2.13 9.90
CA GLY A 41 27.55 3.19 10.15
C GLY A 41 26.45 3.30 9.09
N VAL A 42 26.52 2.52 8.02
CA VAL A 42 25.54 2.51 6.93
C VAL A 42 24.54 1.39 7.17
N CYS A 43 23.28 1.76 7.43
CA CYS A 43 22.21 0.82 7.71
C CYS A 43 21.42 0.46 6.45
N HIS A 44 21.25 -0.83 6.17
CA HIS A 44 20.41 -1.34 5.10
C HIS A 44 19.27 -2.17 5.68
N LEU A 45 18.07 -2.00 5.15
CA LEU A 45 16.91 -2.85 5.42
C LEU A 45 16.76 -3.87 4.29
N ASN A 46 16.79 -5.15 4.62
CA ASN A 46 16.50 -6.22 3.69
C ASN A 46 15.21 -6.94 4.10
N SER A 47 14.34 -7.20 3.13
CA SER A 47 13.14 -8.01 3.27
C SER A 47 12.90 -8.70 1.94
N THR A 48 12.46 -9.96 1.97
CA THR A 48 12.33 -10.79 0.75
C THR A 48 10.96 -11.46 0.67
N GLY A 49 10.57 -11.87 -0.54
CA GLY A 49 9.31 -12.56 -0.81
C GLY A 49 8.09 -11.80 -0.29
N ARG A 50 7.17 -12.50 0.38
CA ARG A 50 5.93 -11.89 0.92
C ARG A 50 6.20 -10.84 1.99
N ALA A 51 7.27 -10.97 2.76
CA ALA A 51 7.61 -9.98 3.76
C ALA A 51 8.01 -8.63 3.15
N ALA A 52 8.60 -8.65 1.95
CA ALA A 52 8.90 -7.43 1.21
C ALA A 52 7.64 -6.70 0.71
N GLU A 53 6.53 -7.42 0.52
CA GLU A 53 5.25 -6.85 0.10
C GLU A 53 4.51 -6.18 1.26
N SER A 54 4.73 -6.66 2.49
CA SER A 54 4.19 -6.16 3.76
C SER A 54 5.17 -5.27 4.54
N THR A 55 6.33 -4.93 3.96
CA THR A 55 7.29 -3.96 4.52
C THR A 55 7.33 -2.71 3.66
N PHE A 56 7.23 -1.55 4.28
CA PHE A 56 7.12 -0.25 3.61
C PHE A 56 8.17 0.73 4.14
N ILE A 57 8.74 1.52 3.25
CA ILE A 57 9.59 2.66 3.58
C ILE A 57 9.00 3.90 2.94
N ASN A 58 8.66 4.90 3.75
CA ASN A 58 8.04 6.17 3.33
C ASN A 58 6.81 5.94 2.40
N GLY A 59 5.99 4.93 2.75
CA GLY A 59 4.80 4.55 1.99
C GLY A 59 5.03 3.67 0.75
N VAL A 60 6.27 3.34 0.37
CA VAL A 60 6.57 2.47 -0.78
C VAL A 60 6.97 1.07 -0.29
N SER A 61 6.44 -0.01 -0.89
CA SER A 61 6.88 -1.35 -0.47
C SER A 61 8.33 -1.63 -0.82
N MET A 62 8.97 -2.44 0.02
CA MET A 62 10.28 -3.02 -0.25
C MET A 62 10.32 -3.75 -1.58
N SER A 63 9.30 -4.54 -1.93
CA SER A 63 9.24 -5.22 -3.23
C SER A 63 9.26 -4.25 -4.44
N ALA A 64 8.60 -3.09 -4.31
CA ALA A 64 8.59 -2.06 -5.35
C ALA A 64 9.92 -1.29 -5.39
N LEU A 65 10.55 -1.03 -4.24
CA LEU A 65 11.87 -0.40 -4.15
C LEU A 65 12.95 -1.29 -4.77
N GLN A 66 12.96 -2.58 -4.47
CA GLN A 66 13.87 -3.57 -5.06
C GLN A 66 13.69 -3.66 -6.58
N SER A 67 12.43 -3.68 -7.06
CA SER A 67 12.15 -3.70 -8.50
C SER A 67 12.67 -2.45 -9.21
N ARG A 68 12.58 -1.27 -8.56
CA ARG A 68 13.13 -0.02 -9.11
C ARG A 68 14.66 -0.03 -9.15
N GLN A 69 15.31 -0.52 -8.10
CA GLN A 69 16.77 -0.68 -8.07
C GLN A 69 17.25 -1.61 -9.20
N GLN A 70 16.57 -2.75 -9.41
CA GLN A 70 16.86 -3.67 -10.50
C GLN A 70 16.67 -3.04 -11.89
N GLN A 71 15.62 -2.23 -12.08
CA GLN A 71 15.34 -1.56 -13.36
C GLN A 71 16.29 -0.40 -13.65
N GLN A 72 16.79 0.28 -12.62
CA GLN A 72 17.72 1.39 -12.79
C GLN A 72 19.11 0.96 -13.23
N GLY A 73 19.35 -0.35 -13.39
CA GLY A 73 20.50 -0.88 -14.09
C GLY A 73 21.79 -0.46 -13.40
N ASP A 74 22.17 -1.21 -12.37
CA ASP A 74 23.41 -1.04 -11.63
C ASP A 74 24.66 -1.20 -12.51
N GLU A 75 24.96 -0.20 -13.33
CA GLU A 75 26.31 0.00 -13.85
C GLU A 75 27.26 0.49 -12.73
N ASP A 76 26.73 1.11 -11.67
CA ASP A 76 27.53 1.67 -10.56
C ASP A 76 27.52 0.87 -9.24
N GLN A 77 26.63 -0.10 -8.99
CA GLN A 77 26.64 -0.88 -7.72
C GLN A 77 27.47 -2.18 -7.75
N LYS A 78 28.37 -2.37 -8.71
CA LYS A 78 29.23 -3.58 -8.76
C LYS A 78 30.22 -3.76 -7.59
N HIS A 79 30.26 -2.84 -6.62
CA HIS A 79 31.26 -2.85 -5.55
C HIS A 79 30.74 -2.85 -4.11
N GLY A 80 29.44 -3.07 -3.87
CA GLY A 80 28.92 -3.23 -2.50
C GLY A 80 28.27 -4.58 -2.28
N ASP A 81 28.85 -5.44 -1.43
CA ASP A 81 28.26 -6.70 -0.93
C ASP A 81 27.04 -6.46 0.01
N HIS A 82 26.38 -5.31 -0.07
CA HIS A 82 25.31 -4.93 0.86
C HIS A 82 23.95 -5.09 0.19
N GLU A 83 23.37 -6.28 0.36
CA GLU A 83 22.04 -6.61 -0.12
C GLU A 83 20.98 -5.90 0.76
N GLY A 84 20.36 -4.83 0.26
CA GLY A 84 19.25 -4.17 0.93
C GLY A 84 18.97 -2.73 0.48
N PHE A 85 17.92 -2.12 1.04
CA PHE A 85 17.57 -0.72 0.83
C PHE A 85 18.28 0.16 1.88
N LEU A 86 19.00 1.18 1.44
CA LEU A 86 19.69 2.14 2.32
C LEU A 86 18.68 2.93 3.17
N LEU A 87 18.82 2.87 4.50
CA LEU A 87 18.00 3.63 5.42
C LEU A 87 18.63 5.00 5.69
N GLU A 88 17.87 6.06 5.46
CA GLU A 88 18.27 7.43 5.77
C GLU A 88 17.58 7.95 7.03
N HIS A 89 18.27 8.82 7.78
CA HIS A 89 17.71 9.50 8.95
C HIS A 89 16.33 10.09 8.66
N GLY A 90 15.35 9.72 9.47
CA GLY A 90 13.97 10.14 9.34
C GLY A 90 13.10 9.31 8.41
N ASN A 91 13.63 8.25 7.78
CA ASN A 91 12.82 7.28 7.06
C ASN A 91 11.79 6.62 7.99
N ARG A 92 10.57 6.46 7.50
CA ARG A 92 9.46 5.81 8.19
C ARG A 92 9.34 4.39 7.68
N VAL A 93 9.57 3.43 8.56
CA VAL A 93 9.51 2.01 8.24
C VAL A 93 8.23 1.45 8.82
N ALA A 94 7.43 0.75 8.01
CA ALA A 94 6.22 0.10 8.48
C ALA A 94 6.19 -1.38 8.13
N PHE A 95 5.64 -2.19 9.03
CA PHE A 95 5.44 -3.62 8.85
C PHE A 95 3.96 -4.00 8.99
N GLY A 96 3.53 -4.97 8.20
CA GLY A 96 2.14 -5.45 8.14
C GLY A 96 1.31 -4.70 7.09
N VAL A 97 0.26 -5.33 6.58
CA VAL A 97 -0.63 -4.74 5.55
C VAL A 97 -1.89 -4.14 6.18
N HIS A 98 -2.53 -4.84 7.12
CA HIS A 98 -3.75 -4.35 7.77
C HIS A 98 -3.47 -3.54 9.04
N VAL A 99 -2.54 -4.01 9.88
CA VAL A 99 -2.13 -3.33 11.11
C VAL A 99 -0.69 -2.87 10.95
N HIS A 100 -0.52 -1.60 10.59
CA HIS A 100 0.81 -1.04 10.38
C HIS A 100 1.48 -0.72 11.72
N MET A 101 2.55 -1.47 12.02
CA MET A 101 3.52 -1.06 13.03
C MET A 101 4.51 -0.09 12.40
N ILE A 102 4.49 1.17 12.85
CA ILE A 102 5.28 2.26 12.26
C ILE A 102 6.46 2.59 13.17
N PHE A 103 7.65 2.61 12.57
CA PHE A 103 8.92 2.97 13.18
C PHE A 103 9.56 4.13 12.42
N VAL A 104 10.43 4.87 13.09
CA VAL A 104 11.24 5.92 12.47
C VAL A 104 12.71 5.53 12.62
N PHE A 105 13.43 5.47 11.50
CA PHE A 105 14.87 5.26 11.52
C PHE A 105 15.58 6.56 11.90
N VAL A 106 16.46 6.50 12.90
CA VAL A 106 17.18 7.66 13.43
C VAL A 106 18.66 7.36 13.44
N GLU A 107 19.40 8.13 12.66
CA GLU A 107 20.86 8.16 12.68
C GLU A 107 21.33 9.19 13.73
N PRO A 108 22.01 8.76 14.82
CA PRO A 108 22.33 9.65 15.94
C PRO A 108 23.26 10.82 15.57
N GLU A 109 24.12 10.64 14.57
CA GLU A 109 25.04 11.68 14.11
C GLU A 109 24.33 12.85 13.42
N LYS A 110 23.15 12.60 12.83
CA LYS A 110 22.33 13.62 12.15
C LYS A 110 21.32 14.28 13.07
N GLY A 111 20.92 13.62 14.17
CA GLY A 111 20.00 14.20 15.14
C GLY A 111 19.33 13.16 16.04
N MET A 112 18.48 13.65 16.94
CA MET A 112 17.73 12.82 17.88
C MET A 112 16.28 12.61 17.43
N ALA A 113 15.70 11.46 17.80
CA ALA A 113 14.29 11.16 17.55
C ALA A 113 13.35 12.27 18.08
N ALA A 114 13.65 12.78 19.28
CA ALA A 114 12.90 13.87 19.89
C ALA A 114 12.87 15.13 19.01
N GLN A 115 13.97 15.47 18.33
CA GLN A 115 14.02 16.64 17.45
C GLN A 115 13.12 16.44 16.23
N LEU A 116 13.11 15.25 15.63
CA LEU A 116 12.23 14.92 14.50
C LEU A 116 10.75 15.01 14.88
N LEU A 117 10.40 14.52 16.08
CA LEU A 117 9.03 14.48 16.60
C LEU A 117 8.55 15.87 17.04
N TYR A 118 9.31 16.57 17.89
CA TYR A 118 8.94 17.90 18.40
C TYR A 118 9.07 18.99 17.34
N GLY A 119 9.99 18.84 16.41
CA GLY A 119 10.12 19.74 15.26
C GLY A 119 8.99 19.57 14.23
N GLY A 120 8.11 18.57 14.40
CA GLY A 120 7.05 18.28 13.46
C GLY A 120 7.54 17.79 12.09
N THR A 121 8.83 17.51 11.95
CA THR A 121 9.42 16.96 10.71
C THR A 121 8.88 15.57 10.43
N ILE A 122 8.60 14.82 11.48
CA ILE A 122 7.96 13.51 11.39
C ILE A 122 6.81 13.45 12.39
N THR A 123 5.63 13.13 11.89
CA THR A 123 4.46 12.89 12.72
C THR A 123 3.84 11.54 12.37
N TYR A 124 3.13 10.95 13.33
CA TYR A 124 2.38 9.72 13.08
C TYR A 124 1.34 9.88 11.96
N ALA A 125 0.68 11.05 11.90
CA ALA A 125 -0.27 11.37 10.84
C ALA A 125 0.37 11.36 9.45
N MET A 126 1.56 11.95 9.31
CA MET A 126 2.32 11.91 8.04
C MET A 126 2.66 10.48 7.63
N ALA A 127 3.16 9.66 8.56
CA ALA A 127 3.50 8.27 8.27
C ALA A 127 2.28 7.45 7.82
N ARG A 128 1.13 7.63 8.47
CA ARG A 128 -0.13 7.00 8.05
C ARG A 128 -0.60 7.47 6.68
N GLU A 129 -0.51 8.76 6.41
CA GLU A 129 -0.91 9.34 5.12
C GLU A 129 -0.06 8.78 3.97
N GLU A 130 1.24 8.63 4.18
CA GLU A 130 2.14 8.03 3.20
C GLU A 130 1.80 6.56 2.91
N LEU A 131 1.52 5.78 3.94
CA LEU A 131 1.10 4.38 3.79
C LEU A 131 -0.21 4.27 3.02
N ARG A 132 -1.20 5.11 3.35
CA ARG A 132 -2.48 5.18 2.65
C ARG A 132 -2.29 5.51 1.18
N ASN A 133 -1.47 6.53 0.88
CA ASN A 133 -1.18 6.92 -0.49
C ASN A 133 -0.41 5.85 -1.27
N GLY A 134 0.51 5.15 -0.60
CA GLY A 134 1.21 3.98 -1.13
C GLY A 134 0.25 2.84 -1.49
N PHE A 135 -0.68 2.54 -0.58
CA PHE A 135 -1.68 1.50 -0.75
C PHE A 135 -2.64 1.81 -1.91
N VAL A 136 -3.18 3.03 -1.97
CA VAL A 136 -4.06 3.48 -3.07
C VAL A 136 -3.34 3.42 -4.42
N LYS A 137 -2.06 3.83 -4.48
CA LYS A 137 -1.26 3.71 -5.70
C LYS A 137 -1.09 2.25 -6.13
N ARG A 138 -0.82 1.35 -5.18
CA ARG A 138 -0.70 -0.10 -5.47
C ARG A 138 -2.01 -0.68 -5.99
N LEU A 139 -3.13 -0.40 -5.31
CA LEU A 139 -4.45 -0.81 -5.75
C LEU A 139 -4.78 -0.30 -7.15
N ARG A 140 -4.45 0.96 -7.44
CA ARG A 140 -4.66 1.53 -8.78
C ARG A 140 -3.88 0.76 -9.84
N VAL A 141 -2.59 0.48 -9.60
CA VAL A 141 -1.77 -0.32 -10.54
C VAL A 141 -2.38 -1.72 -10.74
N PHE A 142 -2.82 -2.36 -9.66
CA PHE A 142 -3.44 -3.68 -9.73
C PHE A 142 -4.75 -3.66 -10.54
N LEU A 143 -5.63 -2.69 -10.28
CA LEU A 143 -6.89 -2.52 -11.02
C LEU A 143 -6.65 -2.20 -12.50
N THR A 144 -5.69 -1.31 -12.81
CA THR A 144 -5.36 -0.99 -14.20
C THR A 144 -4.70 -2.14 -14.96
N LYS A 145 -3.97 -3.02 -14.26
CA LYS A 145 -3.37 -4.21 -14.86
C LYS A 145 -4.40 -5.33 -15.04
N ALA A 146 -5.40 -5.41 -14.16
CA ALA A 146 -6.50 -6.37 -14.32
C ALA A 146 -7.36 -6.07 -15.57
N ASP A 147 -7.50 -4.79 -15.95
CA ASP A 147 -8.17 -4.40 -17.20
C ASP A 147 -7.30 -4.64 -18.46
N LEU A 148 -5.97 -4.64 -18.30
CA LEU A 148 -5.03 -5.06 -19.34
C LEU A 148 -4.75 -6.56 -19.29
N GLY A 149 -5.75 -7.36 -18.85
CA GLY A 149 -5.63 -8.78 -18.60
C GLY A 149 -4.58 -9.42 -19.47
N GLU A 150 -3.59 -10.06 -18.83
CA GLU A 150 -2.68 -10.98 -19.48
C GLU A 150 -3.52 -11.96 -20.29
N GLN A 151 -3.76 -11.57 -21.53
CA GLN A 151 -4.20 -12.43 -22.58
C GLN A 151 -3.04 -13.37 -22.75
N SER A 152 -3.15 -14.53 -22.14
CA SER A 152 -2.49 -15.74 -22.61
C SER A 152 -2.66 -15.80 -24.12
N ASN A 153 -1.64 -15.35 -24.86
CA ASN A 153 -1.27 -15.72 -26.22
C ASN A 153 -2.42 -16.01 -27.20
N THR A 154 -3.47 -15.18 -27.18
CA THR A 154 -4.46 -15.08 -28.26
C THR A 154 -4.62 -13.62 -28.67
N ASP A 155 -3.49 -12.91 -28.67
CA ASP A 155 -3.42 -11.54 -29.14
C ASP A 155 -3.47 -11.55 -30.67
N CYS A 156 -4.68 -11.47 -31.18
CA CYS A 156 -4.91 -10.94 -32.50
C CYS A 156 -4.88 -9.42 -32.33
N GLY A 157 -3.68 -8.84 -32.48
CA GLY A 157 -3.40 -7.44 -32.17
C GLY A 157 -4.45 -6.48 -32.72
N SER A 158 -4.57 -5.31 -32.08
CA SER A 158 -5.56 -4.20 -32.23
C SER A 158 -6.14 -3.82 -33.62
N GLN A 159 -5.72 -4.47 -34.70
CA GLN A 159 -6.35 -4.47 -36.02
C GLN A 159 -6.97 -5.82 -36.40
N CYS A 160 -7.32 -6.70 -35.45
CA CYS A 160 -7.91 -7.97 -35.80
C CYS A 160 -9.35 -7.78 -36.33
N PRO A 161 -9.63 -8.11 -37.60
CA PRO A 161 -10.96 -7.99 -38.17
C PRO A 161 -11.87 -9.17 -37.79
N CYS A 162 -11.52 -9.99 -36.80
CA CYS A 162 -12.32 -11.17 -36.50
C CYS A 162 -13.65 -10.78 -35.82
N THR A 163 -14.72 -11.41 -36.28
CA THR A 163 -16.09 -11.20 -35.80
C THR A 163 -16.23 -11.47 -34.30
N ARG A 164 -15.39 -12.33 -33.73
CA ARG A 164 -15.39 -12.68 -32.31
C ARG A 164 -15.02 -11.51 -31.41
N CYS A 165 -13.91 -10.81 -31.68
CA CYS A 165 -13.49 -9.65 -30.90
C CYS A 165 -14.50 -8.49 -31.01
N ARG A 166 -15.06 -8.29 -32.22
CA ARG A 166 -16.12 -7.30 -32.42
C ARG A 166 -17.37 -7.61 -31.60
N HIS A 167 -17.81 -8.86 -31.58
CA HIS A 167 -18.98 -9.26 -30.81
C HIS A 167 -18.76 -9.13 -29.29
N GLU A 168 -17.57 -9.48 -28.80
CA GLU A 168 -17.23 -9.30 -27.38
C GLU A 168 -17.20 -7.83 -26.97
N LEU A 169 -16.68 -6.94 -27.84
CA LEU A 169 -16.73 -5.50 -27.63
C LEU A 169 -18.17 -4.98 -27.64
N GLU A 170 -19.00 -5.39 -28.60
CA GLU A 170 -20.41 -5.01 -28.67
C GLU A 170 -21.19 -5.46 -27.42
N MET A 171 -20.88 -6.64 -26.87
CA MET A 171 -21.47 -7.13 -25.61
C MET A 171 -21.01 -6.30 -24.40
N ARG A 172 -19.73 -5.95 -24.32
CA ARG A 172 -19.20 -5.09 -23.25
C ARG A 172 -19.78 -3.68 -23.31
N ASP A 173 -19.90 -3.09 -24.50
CA ASP A 173 -20.49 -1.76 -24.70
C ASP A 173 -21.97 -1.75 -24.28
N ARG A 174 -22.71 -2.81 -24.59
CA ARG A 174 -24.10 -2.97 -24.12
C ARG A 174 -24.18 -3.03 -22.60
N GLN A 175 -23.30 -3.80 -21.96
CA GLN A 175 -23.25 -3.91 -20.50
C GLN A 175 -22.89 -2.57 -19.83
N ILE A 176 -21.95 -1.81 -20.42
CA ILE A 176 -21.62 -0.45 -19.97
C ILE A 176 -22.83 0.47 -20.07
N GLN A 177 -23.63 0.35 -21.14
CA GLN A 177 -24.82 1.18 -21.33
C GLN A 177 -25.92 0.85 -20.31
N GLU A 178 -26.14 -0.44 -20.02
CA GLU A 178 -27.09 -0.89 -18.98
C GLU A 178 -26.70 -0.35 -17.59
N LEU A 179 -25.42 -0.50 -17.20
CA LEU A 179 -24.92 0.01 -15.93
C LEU A 179 -25.02 1.54 -15.82
N ARG A 180 -24.86 2.27 -16.93
CA ARG A 180 -25.05 3.74 -16.95
C ARG A 180 -26.51 4.13 -16.71
N VAL A 181 -27.47 3.37 -17.23
CA VAL A 181 -28.90 3.60 -16.99
C VAL A 181 -29.25 3.32 -15.53
N GLU A 182 -28.76 2.22 -14.95
CA GLU A 182 -28.98 1.91 -13.54
C GLU A 182 -28.40 3.00 -12.61
N LEU A 183 -27.17 3.44 -12.86
CA LEU A 183 -26.56 4.53 -12.09
C LEU A 183 -27.32 5.86 -12.21
N ALA A 184 -27.88 6.15 -13.39
CA ALA A 184 -28.72 7.33 -13.58
C ALA A 184 -30.03 7.23 -12.78
N GLY A 185 -30.66 6.04 -12.75
CA GLY A 185 -31.84 5.75 -11.95
C GLY A 185 -31.59 5.95 -10.44
N ALA A 186 -30.55 5.31 -9.92
CA ALA A 186 -30.17 5.43 -8.50
C ALA A 186 -29.86 6.89 -8.10
N ARG A 187 -29.25 7.67 -8.99
CA ARG A 187 -29.01 9.12 -8.76
C ARG A 187 -30.31 9.92 -8.72
N ALA A 188 -31.29 9.60 -9.56
CA ALA A 188 -32.59 10.26 -9.57
C ALA A 188 -33.38 9.94 -8.29
N GLU A 189 -33.35 8.69 -7.81
CA GLU A 189 -33.97 8.29 -6.55
C GLU A 189 -33.38 9.03 -5.35
N LEU A 190 -32.05 9.10 -5.26
CA LEU A 190 -31.36 9.88 -4.22
C LEU A 190 -31.69 11.37 -4.28
N ALA A 191 -31.81 11.94 -5.48
CA ALA A 191 -32.22 13.33 -5.65
C ALA A 191 -33.68 13.57 -5.21
N ALA A 192 -34.58 12.63 -5.50
CA ALA A 192 -35.96 12.67 -5.05
C ALA A 192 -36.08 12.55 -3.53
N ALA A 193 -35.31 11.66 -2.90
CA ALA A 193 -35.24 11.49 -1.45
C ALA A 193 -34.66 12.73 -0.74
N ARG A 194 -33.80 13.49 -1.41
CA ARG A 194 -33.24 14.75 -0.90
C ARG A 194 -34.19 15.95 -0.99
N LYS A 195 -35.39 15.81 -1.56
CA LYS A 195 -36.36 16.90 -1.61
C LYS A 195 -36.72 17.26 -0.16
N PRO A 196 -36.30 18.44 0.35
CA PRO A 196 -36.53 18.77 1.74
C PRO A 196 -38.04 18.79 1.97
N PRO A 197 -38.54 18.19 3.07
CA PRO A 197 -39.92 18.38 3.47
C PRO A 197 -40.14 19.90 3.55
N ASN A 198 -41.20 20.35 2.89
CA ASN A 198 -41.56 21.75 2.79
C ASN A 198 -41.94 22.26 4.20
N LEU A 199 -40.92 22.59 5.00
CA LEU A 199 -41.00 23.14 6.34
C LEU A 199 -41.35 24.63 6.24
N GLY A 200 -42.51 24.89 5.66
CA GLY A 200 -43.25 26.11 5.88
C GLY A 200 -43.89 26.06 7.26
N GLN A 201 -43.08 26.21 8.31
CA GLN A 201 -43.57 26.73 9.60
C GLN A 201 -42.41 27.32 10.40
N SER A 202 -42.51 28.65 10.54
CA SER A 202 -41.69 29.51 11.36
C SER A 202 -41.65 29.06 12.82
N VAL A 203 -40.45 28.82 13.35
CA VAL A 203 -40.19 29.02 14.79
C VAL A 203 -38.87 29.76 14.92
N GLN A 204 -38.95 30.87 15.66
CA GLN A 204 -37.91 31.86 15.86
C GLN A 204 -36.70 31.30 16.62
N ALA A 205 -35.53 31.74 16.17
CA ALA A 205 -34.36 32.12 16.95
C ALA A 205 -34.11 31.43 18.31
N GLN A 206 -33.09 30.58 18.34
CA GLN A 206 -32.13 30.59 19.44
C GLN A 206 -30.74 30.22 18.90
N GLN A 207 -29.89 31.25 18.85
CA GLN A 207 -28.46 31.15 18.58
C GLN A 207 -27.76 30.53 19.79
N THR A 208 -27.22 29.32 19.64
CA THR A 208 -26.02 28.88 20.38
C THR A 208 -25.25 27.86 19.53
N SER A 209 -24.07 28.27 19.07
CA SER A 209 -23.08 27.43 18.38
C SER A 209 -22.64 26.23 19.23
N PRO A 210 -22.49 25.04 18.63
CA PRO A 210 -21.17 24.36 18.64
C PRO A 210 -20.95 23.53 17.35
N ALA A 211 -20.83 24.17 16.19
CA ALA A 211 -20.76 23.45 14.91
C ALA A 211 -19.39 22.82 14.56
N SER A 212 -18.33 23.10 15.32
CA SER A 212 -16.98 22.60 15.00
C SER A 212 -16.64 21.23 15.59
N SER A 213 -17.40 20.75 16.58
CA SER A 213 -17.15 19.43 17.21
C SER A 213 -17.80 18.29 16.43
N LEU A 214 -19.03 18.49 15.92
CA LEU A 214 -19.82 17.44 15.30
C LEU A 214 -19.24 16.95 13.96
N MET A 215 -18.59 17.83 13.19
CA MET A 215 -18.00 17.46 11.89
C MET A 215 -16.78 16.53 12.04
N ARG A 216 -16.03 16.61 13.14
CA ARG A 216 -14.88 15.72 13.37
C ARG A 216 -15.31 14.28 13.62
N GLU A 217 -16.36 14.09 14.41
CA GLU A 217 -16.92 12.76 14.69
C GLU A 217 -17.45 12.10 13.40
N THR A 218 -18.18 12.85 12.56
CA THR A 218 -18.70 12.29 11.30
C THR A 218 -17.60 11.89 10.29
N PHE A 219 -16.43 12.52 10.37
CA PHE A 219 -15.32 12.21 9.47
C PHE A 219 -14.53 10.98 9.94
N GLU A 220 -14.30 10.82 11.24
CA GLU A 220 -13.68 9.61 11.80
C GLU A 220 -14.60 8.38 11.65
N ASP A 221 -15.91 8.56 11.80
CA ASP A 221 -16.89 7.50 11.52
C ASP A 221 -16.92 7.11 10.04
N ALA A 222 -16.81 8.08 9.12
CA ALA A 222 -16.75 7.81 7.69
C ALA A 222 -15.48 7.05 7.28
N ILE A 223 -14.34 7.35 7.93
CA ILE A 223 -13.08 6.61 7.72
C ILE A 223 -13.22 5.18 8.24
N SER A 224 -13.77 5.00 9.44
CA SER A 224 -14.00 3.68 10.03
C SER A 224 -14.96 2.83 9.18
N ALA A 225 -15.98 3.45 8.58
CA ALA A 225 -16.90 2.78 7.67
C ALA A 225 -16.24 2.34 6.36
N LEU A 226 -15.30 3.12 5.81
CA LEU A 226 -14.53 2.74 4.62
C LEU A 226 -13.60 1.56 4.89
N ASP A 227 -12.94 1.53 6.05
CA ASP A 227 -12.09 0.40 6.45
C ASP A 227 -12.90 -0.91 6.60
N LEU A 228 -14.11 -0.84 7.17
CA LEU A 228 -15.03 -1.99 7.27
C LEU A 228 -15.53 -2.49 5.90
N LEU A 229 -15.79 -1.58 4.95
CA LEU A 229 -16.18 -1.95 3.59
C LEU A 229 -15.02 -2.63 2.84
N GLN A 230 -13.79 -2.14 3.04
CA GLN A 230 -12.60 -2.74 2.46
C GLN A 230 -12.37 -4.16 2.99
N MET A 231 -12.55 -4.39 4.30
CA MET A 231 -12.48 -5.72 4.92
C MET A 231 -13.52 -6.70 4.32
N ARG A 232 -14.76 -6.24 4.10
CA ARG A 232 -15.80 -7.06 3.46
C ARG A 232 -15.46 -7.43 2.03
N LEU A 233 -14.98 -6.48 1.22
CA LEU A 233 -14.64 -6.73 -0.18
C LEU A 233 -13.51 -7.76 -0.33
N ILE A 234 -12.52 -7.73 0.56
CA ILE A 234 -11.42 -8.69 0.58
C ILE A 234 -11.92 -10.09 1.00
N SER A 235 -12.79 -10.16 2.02
CA SER A 235 -13.36 -11.43 2.50
C SER A 235 -14.22 -12.14 1.44
N THR A 236 -14.98 -11.38 0.64
CA THR A 236 -15.86 -11.96 -0.41
C THR A 236 -15.13 -12.49 -1.65
N LYS A 237 -13.81 -12.24 -1.78
CA LYS A 237 -13.03 -12.60 -2.98
C LYS A 237 -12.12 -13.82 -2.82
N ARG A 238 -12.24 -14.64 -1.77
CA ARG A 238 -11.59 -15.96 -1.76
C ARG A 238 -12.49 -16.99 -2.44
N PRO A 239 -12.22 -17.42 -3.70
CA PRO A 239 -12.78 -18.66 -4.18
C PRO A 239 -12.25 -19.80 -3.30
N GLU A 240 -13.14 -20.62 -2.77
CA GLU A 240 -12.78 -21.89 -2.16
C GLU A 240 -12.12 -22.78 -3.21
N THR A 241 -10.79 -22.67 -3.36
CA THR A 241 -10.03 -23.71 -4.04
C THR A 241 -10.01 -24.90 -3.10
N ARG A 242 -10.97 -25.79 -3.31
CA ARG A 242 -11.02 -27.13 -2.74
C ARG A 242 -9.84 -27.91 -3.33
N TRP A 243 -8.83 -28.16 -2.52
CA TRP A 243 -7.78 -29.12 -2.86
C TRP A 243 -8.33 -30.51 -2.56
N GLU A 244 -8.66 -31.27 -3.61
CA GLU A 244 -8.82 -32.72 -3.57
C GLU A 244 -7.50 -33.39 -4.01
#